data_AF-A0A4P6Q7C6-F1
#
_entry.id   AF-A0A4P6Q7C6-F1
#
_cell.length_a   1.000
_cell.length_b   1.000
_cell.length_c   1.000
_cell.angle_alpha   90.00
_cell.angle_beta   90.00
_cell.angle_gamma   90.00
#
_symmetry.space_group_name_H-M   'P 1'
#
loop_
_entity.id
_entity.type
_entity.pdbx_description
1 polymer ?
#
loop_
_entity_poly.entity_id
_entity_poly.type
_entity_poly.pdbx_seq_one_letter_code
_entity_poly.pdbx_strand_id
1 'polypeptide(L)'
;MTRHRIIGSVLAASAALVVLGFAAVAVGVPKAAAPEFGSQADPVTAADGDLSEPVSPFSDVPAVSGLDADLRNALRQAARDAADENIEVTVTSGWRSADYQAVLLEDAVEKYGGMEKARRWVATPETSAHVTGEAVDVGPTDAAYWMSRYGSRYGLCQTYTNEIWHYELATEPGGECPPQLGDATEE
;
A
#
# COMPACT_ATOMS: atom_id res chain seq x y z
N MET A 1 7.23 44.35 56.57
CA MET A 1 7.95 45.40 57.31
C MET A 1 9.26 45.63 56.55
N THR A 2 9.65 46.76 56.00
CA THR A 2 9.27 48.16 56.15
C THR A 2 9.83 48.90 54.92
N ARG A 3 9.06 49.86 54.39
CA ARG A 3 9.45 50.80 53.33
C ARG A 3 10.76 51.51 53.65
N HIS A 4 11.61 51.80 52.66
CA HIS A 4 12.40 53.05 52.62
C HIS A 4 12.53 53.56 51.18
N ARG A 5 12.19 54.84 51.00
CA ARG A 5 12.24 55.64 49.75
C ARG A 5 13.40 56.63 49.88
N ILE A 6 14.20 56.82 48.81
CA ILE A 6 15.04 58.01 48.56
C ILE A 6 15.09 58.13 47.02
N ILE A 7 14.25 58.93 46.36
CA ILE A 7 14.33 60.38 46.07
C ILE A 7 15.69 60.83 45.53
N GLY A 8 15.76 60.99 44.21
CA GLY A 8 16.82 61.69 43.48
C GLY A 8 16.29 62.14 42.13
N SER A 9 15.62 63.29 42.11
CA SER A 9 15.09 63.95 40.91
C SER A 9 16.17 64.85 40.32
N VAL A 10 16.49 64.70 39.03
CA VAL A 10 17.19 65.73 38.25
C VAL A 10 16.44 65.98 36.95
N LEU A 11 15.79 67.15 36.97
CA LEU A 11 15.56 68.12 35.90
C LEU A 11 15.19 67.64 34.49
N ALA A 12 14.00 68.09 34.12
CA ALA A 12 13.42 68.14 32.79
C ALA A 12 14.29 68.91 31.78
N ALA A 13 14.34 68.38 30.57
CA ALA A 13 14.49 69.16 29.36
C ALA A 13 13.47 68.67 28.35
N SER A 14 12.39 69.45 28.20
CA SER A 14 11.36 69.27 27.20
C SER A 14 11.93 69.59 25.82
N ALA A 15 12.01 68.61 24.93
CA ALA A 15 12.16 68.83 23.50
C ALA A 15 10.91 68.26 22.81
N ALA A 16 10.11 69.18 22.28
CA ALA A 16 8.91 68.89 21.50
C ALA A 16 9.28 68.49 20.06
N LEU A 17 8.39 67.67 19.47
CA LEU A 17 8.21 67.38 18.04
C LEU A 17 9.32 66.50 17.41
N VAL A 18 9.02 65.40 16.74
CA VAL A 18 8.05 65.24 15.64
C VAL A 18 7.46 63.83 15.67
N VAL A 19 6.13 63.73 15.60
CA VAL A 19 5.44 62.48 15.26
C VAL A 19 5.60 62.27 13.76
N LEU A 20 6.49 61.37 13.36
CA LEU A 20 6.44 60.74 12.04
C LEU A 20 5.88 59.34 12.24
N GLY A 21 4.56 59.23 12.04
CA GLY A 21 3.91 57.94 11.95
C GLY A 21 4.47 57.19 10.74
N PHE A 22 5.25 56.14 11.00
CA PHE A 22 5.41 55.09 10.00
C PHE A 22 4.08 54.34 9.94
N ALA A 23 3.21 54.75 9.02
CA ALA A 23 2.17 53.87 8.54
C ALA A 23 2.86 52.64 7.95
N ALA A 24 2.75 51.51 8.64
CA ALA A 24 3.15 50.23 8.11
C ALA A 24 2.28 49.93 6.88
N VAL A 25 2.82 50.18 5.69
CA VAL A 25 2.28 49.58 4.48
C VAL A 25 2.73 48.13 4.51
N ALA A 26 1.94 47.28 5.17
CA ALA A 26 2.00 45.86 4.92
C ALA A 26 1.62 45.66 3.45
N VAL A 27 2.64 45.58 2.59
CA VAL A 27 2.47 45.09 1.23
C VAL A 27 1.97 43.66 1.41
N GLY A 28 0.67 43.45 1.26
CA GLY A 28 0.07 42.15 1.20
C GLY A 28 0.65 41.44 -0.01
N VAL A 29 1.72 40.68 0.18
CA VAL A 29 2.12 39.66 -0.77
C VAL A 29 0.91 38.72 -0.82
N PRO A 30 0.21 38.58 -1.96
CA PRO A 30 -0.81 37.56 -2.05
C PRO A 30 -0.08 36.24 -1.80
N LYS A 31 -0.36 35.60 -0.67
CA LYS A 31 0.01 34.20 -0.45
C LYS A 31 -0.70 33.46 -1.57
N ALA A 32 0.04 33.16 -2.64
CA ALA A 32 -0.45 32.30 -3.69
C ALA A 32 -0.97 31.06 -2.97
N ALA A 33 -2.28 30.83 -3.04
CA ALA A 33 -2.84 29.58 -2.62
C ALA A 33 -2.09 28.54 -3.44
N ALA A 34 -1.30 27.70 -2.77
CA ALA A 34 -0.78 26.52 -3.41
C ALA A 34 -2.00 25.78 -3.99
N PRO A 35 -1.94 25.28 -5.22
CA PRO A 35 -3.00 24.40 -5.68
C PRO A 35 -3.09 23.26 -4.67
N GLU A 36 -4.23 23.15 -4.00
CA GLU A 36 -4.54 21.98 -3.20
C GLU A 36 -4.69 20.83 -4.18
N PHE A 37 -3.58 20.21 -4.56
CA PHE A 37 -3.57 18.86 -5.12
C PHE A 37 -3.83 17.87 -3.98
N GLY A 38 -4.98 18.04 -3.32
CA GLY A 38 -5.62 17.00 -2.56
C GLY A 38 -6.56 16.30 -3.52
N SER A 39 -6.02 15.45 -4.40
CA SER A 39 -6.85 14.36 -4.89
C SER A 39 -7.03 13.46 -3.68
N GLN A 40 -8.07 13.68 -2.87
CA GLN A 40 -8.55 12.59 -2.04
C GLN A 40 -8.99 11.53 -3.03
N ALA A 41 -8.12 10.56 -3.29
CA ALA A 41 -8.49 9.36 -4.01
C ALA A 41 -9.78 8.85 -3.36
N ASP A 42 -10.76 8.47 -4.18
CA ASP A 42 -11.96 7.85 -3.66
C ASP A 42 -11.55 6.68 -2.76
N PRO A 43 -12.27 6.44 -1.64
CA PRO A 43 -11.90 5.37 -0.73
C PRO A 43 -11.89 4.04 -1.48
N VAL A 44 -10.81 3.27 -1.32
CA VAL A 44 -10.72 1.91 -1.83
C VAL A 44 -11.91 1.09 -1.35
N THR A 45 -12.53 0.34 -2.26
CA THR A 45 -13.70 -0.49 -1.97
C THR A 45 -13.53 -1.93 -2.45
N ALA A 46 -14.50 -2.78 -2.13
CA ALA A 46 -14.58 -4.13 -2.69
C ALA A 46 -14.62 -4.14 -4.23
N ALA A 47 -15.10 -3.07 -4.89
CA ALA A 47 -15.07 -2.95 -6.35
C ALA A 47 -13.64 -2.83 -6.90
N ASP A 48 -12.72 -2.33 -6.08
CA ASP A 48 -11.29 -2.21 -6.39
C ASP A 48 -10.50 -3.48 -6.09
N GLY A 49 -11.18 -4.55 -5.65
CA GLY A 49 -10.54 -5.80 -5.25
C GLY A 49 -10.12 -5.84 -3.77
N ASP A 50 -10.52 -4.86 -2.97
CA ASP A 50 -10.26 -4.89 -1.53
C ASP A 50 -11.08 -5.95 -0.81
N LEU A 51 -10.44 -6.61 0.17
CA LEU A 51 -11.02 -7.68 0.96
C LEU A 51 -10.91 -7.33 2.44
N SER A 52 -12.07 -7.16 3.09
CA SER A 52 -12.11 -6.94 4.54
C SER A 52 -11.73 -8.18 5.37
N GLU A 53 -11.82 -9.37 4.76
CA GLU A 53 -11.42 -10.65 5.32
C GLU A 53 -11.05 -11.62 4.18
N PRO A 54 -10.23 -12.66 4.43
CA PRO A 54 -9.92 -13.67 3.43
C PRO A 54 -11.19 -14.35 2.92
N VAL A 55 -11.24 -14.63 1.62
CA VAL A 55 -12.43 -15.21 0.97
C VAL A 55 -12.11 -16.56 0.35
N SER A 56 -13.15 -17.36 0.11
CA SER A 56 -12.99 -18.61 -0.64
C SER A 56 -12.58 -18.32 -2.10
N PRO A 57 -11.71 -19.15 -2.73
CA PRO A 57 -11.42 -19.09 -4.17
C PRO A 57 -12.66 -19.29 -5.08
N PHE A 58 -13.77 -19.75 -4.50
CA PHE A 58 -15.05 -19.93 -5.20
C PHE A 58 -16.00 -18.73 -5.07
N SER A 59 -15.61 -17.69 -4.33
CA SER A 59 -16.40 -16.48 -4.14
C SER A 59 -16.53 -15.69 -5.44
N ASP A 60 -17.63 -14.96 -5.58
CA ASP A 60 -17.92 -14.08 -6.72
C ASP A 60 -17.74 -12.61 -6.32
N VAL A 61 -16.57 -12.30 -5.77
CA VAL A 61 -16.14 -10.93 -5.41
C VAL A 61 -15.09 -10.44 -6.41
N PRO A 62 -14.97 -9.12 -6.66
CA PRO A 62 -14.04 -8.57 -7.66
C PRO A 62 -12.61 -9.10 -7.56
N ALA A 63 -12.08 -9.24 -6.33
CA ALA A 63 -10.76 -9.80 -6.09
C ALA A 63 -10.56 -11.22 -6.68
N VAL A 64 -11.61 -12.05 -6.68
CA VAL A 64 -11.57 -13.41 -7.25
C VAL A 64 -12.08 -13.42 -8.68
N SER A 65 -13.13 -12.65 -8.99
CA SER A 65 -13.75 -12.66 -10.30
C SER A 65 -12.89 -11.98 -11.38
N GLY A 66 -12.03 -11.04 -10.97
CA GLY A 66 -11.10 -10.31 -11.82
C GLY A 66 -9.75 -10.99 -12.05
N LEU A 67 -9.47 -12.12 -11.39
CA LEU A 67 -8.31 -12.94 -11.73
C LEU A 67 -8.39 -13.41 -13.19
N ASP A 68 -7.23 -13.57 -13.81
CA ASP A 68 -7.11 -14.26 -15.08
C ASP A 68 -7.86 -15.61 -15.03
N ALA A 69 -8.51 -15.94 -16.14
CA ALA A 69 -9.41 -17.09 -16.17
C ALA A 69 -8.68 -18.41 -15.90
N ASP A 70 -7.46 -18.56 -16.41
CA ASP A 70 -6.66 -19.77 -16.25
C ASP A 70 -6.09 -19.82 -14.83
N LEU A 71 -5.60 -18.69 -14.30
CA LEU A 71 -5.14 -18.62 -12.91
C LEU A 71 -6.26 -19.01 -11.94
N ARG A 72 -7.46 -18.42 -12.12
CA ARG A 72 -8.63 -18.72 -11.29
C ARG A 72 -9.04 -20.19 -11.36
N ASN A 73 -8.94 -20.80 -12.54
CA ASN A 73 -9.24 -22.21 -12.73
C ASN A 73 -8.20 -23.12 -12.05
N ALA A 74 -6.91 -22.78 -12.16
CA ALA A 74 -5.83 -23.50 -11.48
C ALA A 74 -5.98 -23.41 -9.96
N LEU A 75 -6.20 -22.20 -9.43
CA LEU A 75 -6.43 -21.95 -8.00
C LEU A 75 -7.60 -22.76 -7.45
N ARG A 76 -8.73 -22.82 -8.18
CA ARG A 76 -9.92 -23.59 -7.79
C ARG A 76 -9.70 -25.10 -7.83
N GLN A 77 -8.86 -25.59 -8.73
CA GLN A 77 -8.47 -27.01 -8.76
C GLN A 77 -7.57 -27.35 -7.57
N ALA A 78 -6.52 -26.53 -7.35
CA ALA A 78 -5.63 -26.66 -6.20
C ALA A 78 -6.39 -26.64 -4.87
N ALA A 79 -7.35 -25.71 -4.72
CA ALA A 79 -8.16 -25.59 -3.52
C ALA A 79 -9.06 -26.81 -3.23
N ARG A 80 -9.54 -27.53 -4.27
CA ARG A 80 -10.32 -28.76 -4.08
C ARG A 80 -9.44 -29.89 -3.56
N ASP A 81 -8.28 -30.07 -4.19
CA ASP A 81 -7.37 -31.16 -3.82
C ASP A 81 -6.71 -30.91 -2.45
N ALA A 82 -6.44 -29.65 -2.11
CA ALA A 82 -6.01 -29.26 -0.77
C ALA A 82 -7.07 -29.61 0.30
N ALA A 83 -8.35 -29.40 -0.01
CA ALA A 83 -9.44 -29.70 0.91
C ALA A 83 -9.58 -31.20 1.20
N ASP A 84 -9.25 -32.08 0.25
CA ASP A 84 -9.19 -33.54 0.47
C ASP A 84 -8.10 -33.92 1.50
N GLU A 85 -7.10 -33.05 1.70
CA GLU A 85 -6.06 -33.17 2.73
C GLU A 85 -6.38 -32.35 4.01
N ASN A 86 -7.58 -31.79 4.13
CA ASN A 86 -8.02 -30.88 5.20
C ASN A 86 -7.23 -29.58 5.28
N ILE A 87 -6.72 -29.09 4.15
CA ILE A 87 -6.10 -27.77 4.01
C ILE A 87 -7.08 -26.82 3.32
N GLU A 88 -7.53 -25.79 4.05
CA GLU A 88 -8.42 -24.77 3.50
C GLU A 88 -7.60 -23.67 2.81
N VAL A 89 -7.80 -23.49 1.51
CA VAL A 89 -7.22 -22.38 0.75
C VAL A 89 -8.19 -21.20 0.72
N THR A 90 -7.71 -20.03 1.12
CA THR A 90 -8.40 -18.74 1.04
C THR A 90 -7.56 -17.76 0.21
N VAL A 91 -8.23 -16.79 -0.41
CA VAL A 91 -7.61 -15.65 -1.10
C VAL A 91 -7.54 -14.49 -0.12
N THR A 92 -6.33 -14.02 0.16
CA THR A 92 -6.09 -12.84 1.01
C THR A 92 -5.95 -11.56 0.18
N SER A 93 -5.52 -11.68 -1.07
CA SER A 93 -5.51 -10.62 -2.08
C SER A 93 -5.54 -11.28 -3.46
N GLY A 94 -6.37 -10.77 -4.37
CA GLY A 94 -6.52 -11.30 -5.71
C GLY A 94 -6.28 -10.21 -6.75
N TRP A 95 -7.17 -10.10 -7.74
CA TRP A 95 -7.17 -8.94 -8.61
C TRP A 95 -7.42 -7.66 -7.81
N ARG A 96 -6.72 -6.58 -8.18
CA ARG A 96 -6.96 -5.24 -7.63
C ARG A 96 -6.84 -4.15 -8.68
N SER A 97 -7.53 -3.03 -8.47
CA SER A 97 -7.39 -1.86 -9.34
C SER A 97 -6.01 -1.22 -9.23
N ALA A 98 -5.59 -0.49 -10.27
CA ALA A 98 -4.33 0.26 -10.26
C ALA A 98 -4.33 1.36 -9.17
N ASP A 99 -5.48 1.96 -8.89
CA ASP A 99 -5.62 2.97 -7.83
C ASP A 99 -5.46 2.32 -6.44
N TYR A 100 -6.03 1.14 -6.22
CA TYR A 100 -5.79 0.41 -4.98
C TYR A 100 -4.31 0.00 -4.84
N GLN A 101 -3.67 -0.44 -5.93
CA GLN A 101 -2.23 -0.71 -5.93
C GLN A 101 -1.41 0.50 -5.50
N ALA A 102 -1.77 1.70 -5.97
CA ALA A 102 -1.08 2.94 -5.63
C ALA A 102 -1.18 3.24 -4.12
N VAL A 103 -2.38 3.09 -3.55
CA VAL A 103 -2.62 3.25 -2.10
C VAL A 103 -1.77 2.27 -1.29
N LEU A 104 -1.70 0.99 -1.68
CA LEU A 104 -0.87 -0.01 -0.98
C LEU A 104 0.62 0.33 -1.03
N LEU A 105 1.10 0.91 -2.14
CA LEU A 105 2.49 1.34 -2.26
C LEU A 105 2.76 2.55 -1.36
N GLU A 106 1.86 3.52 -1.30
CA GLU A 106 1.96 4.66 -0.38
C GLU A 106 2.00 4.20 1.08
N ASP A 107 1.10 3.31 1.49
CA ASP A 107 1.10 2.71 2.83
C ASP A 107 2.40 1.97 3.14
N ALA A 108 2.94 1.24 2.15
CA ALA A 108 4.23 0.57 2.29
C ALA A 108 5.40 1.55 2.42
N VAL A 109 5.36 2.69 1.72
CA VAL A 109 6.37 3.76 1.86
C VAL A 109 6.39 4.28 3.29
N GLU A 110 5.22 4.54 3.88
CA GLU A 110 5.11 4.98 5.27
C GLU A 110 5.60 3.89 6.24
N LYS A 111 5.15 2.65 6.05
CA LYS A 111 5.47 1.51 6.91
C LYS A 111 6.96 1.17 6.91
N TYR A 112 7.60 1.14 5.74
CA TYR A 112 9.00 0.73 5.60
C TYR A 112 9.98 1.90 5.62
N GLY A 113 9.48 3.14 5.64
CA GLY A 113 10.30 4.35 5.73
C GLY A 113 11.05 4.66 4.44
N GLY A 114 10.35 4.57 3.31
CA GLY A 114 10.85 4.98 2.00
C GLY A 114 10.51 4.04 0.85
N MET A 115 10.44 4.60 -0.36
CA MET A 115 10.08 3.91 -1.61
C MET A 115 10.99 2.70 -1.89
N GLU A 116 12.30 2.84 -1.72
CA GLU A 116 13.25 1.74 -1.98
C GLU A 116 12.93 0.48 -1.18
N LYS A 117 12.56 0.64 0.09
CA LYS A 117 12.22 -0.51 0.95
C LYS A 117 10.81 -1.02 0.69
N ALA A 118 9.88 -0.12 0.37
CA ALA A 118 8.50 -0.47 0.05
C ALA A 118 8.40 -1.33 -1.21
N ARG A 119 9.18 -1.00 -2.26
CA ARG A 119 9.16 -1.71 -3.54
C ARG A 119 9.60 -3.18 -3.45
N ARG A 120 10.29 -3.57 -2.37
CA ARG A 120 10.62 -4.98 -2.07
C ARG A 120 9.43 -5.81 -1.60
N TRP A 121 8.29 -5.19 -1.30
CA TRP A 121 7.09 -5.87 -0.80
C TRP A 121 5.84 -5.49 -1.59
N VAL A 122 5.86 -4.35 -2.28
CA VAL A 122 4.71 -3.83 -3.02
C VAL A 122 5.15 -3.35 -4.39
N ALA A 123 4.61 -4.00 -5.42
CA ALA A 123 4.76 -3.64 -6.82
C ALA A 123 4.22 -2.20 -7.11
N THR A 124 4.65 -1.56 -8.21
CA THR A 124 3.97 -0.33 -8.67
C THR A 124 2.66 -0.68 -9.39
N PRO A 125 1.75 0.30 -9.56
CA PRO A 125 0.55 0.13 -10.39
C PRO A 125 0.80 -0.45 -11.78
N GLU A 126 1.94 -0.12 -12.40
CA GLU A 126 2.27 -0.53 -13.75
C GLU A 126 2.82 -1.96 -13.84
N THR A 127 3.41 -2.49 -12.76
CA THR A 127 4.13 -3.76 -12.81
C THR A 127 3.56 -4.84 -11.91
N SER A 128 2.52 -4.55 -11.13
CA SER A 128 1.89 -5.57 -10.31
C SER A 128 1.05 -6.55 -11.12
N ALA A 129 1.39 -7.83 -11.02
CA ALA A 129 0.57 -8.92 -11.55
C ALA A 129 -0.83 -9.00 -10.93
N HIS A 130 -1.06 -8.44 -9.73
CA HIS A 130 -2.42 -8.33 -9.18
C HIS A 130 -3.30 -7.36 -9.99
N VAL A 131 -2.71 -6.34 -10.62
CA VAL A 131 -3.47 -5.36 -11.43
C VAL A 131 -3.95 -5.99 -12.74
N THR A 132 -3.13 -6.86 -13.33
CA THR A 132 -3.49 -7.64 -14.53
C THR A 132 -4.31 -8.89 -14.21
N GLY A 133 -4.44 -9.25 -12.93
CA GLY A 133 -5.14 -10.46 -12.48
C GLY A 133 -4.32 -11.73 -12.61
N GLU A 134 -3.02 -11.62 -12.86
CA GLU A 134 -2.08 -12.72 -13.10
C GLU A 134 -1.42 -13.25 -11.82
N ALA A 135 -1.68 -12.62 -10.67
CA ALA A 135 -1.23 -13.08 -9.35
C ALA A 135 -2.36 -13.22 -8.33
N VAL A 136 -2.13 -14.09 -7.34
CA VAL A 136 -2.99 -14.29 -6.19
C VAL A 136 -2.16 -14.51 -4.93
N ASP A 137 -2.59 -13.88 -3.83
CA ASP A 137 -2.09 -14.14 -2.49
C ASP A 137 -3.03 -15.11 -1.77
N VAL A 138 -2.47 -16.20 -1.27
CA VAL A 138 -3.22 -17.26 -0.59
C VAL A 138 -2.89 -17.34 0.89
N GLY A 139 -3.91 -17.70 1.67
CA GLY A 139 -3.81 -18.02 3.08
C GLY A 139 -4.66 -19.24 3.46
N PRO A 140 -4.56 -19.75 4.70
CA PRO A 140 -3.58 -19.37 5.72
C PRO A 140 -2.17 -19.87 5.35
N THR A 141 -1.20 -19.66 6.24
CA THR A 141 0.20 -20.05 6.02
C THR A 141 0.39 -21.54 5.69
N ASP A 142 -0.42 -22.42 6.25
CA ASP A 142 -0.42 -23.85 5.92
C ASP A 142 -0.88 -24.12 4.48
N ALA A 143 -1.89 -23.41 3.99
CA ALA A 143 -2.30 -23.44 2.59
C ALA A 143 -1.22 -22.91 1.64
N ALA A 144 -0.54 -21.82 2.01
CA ALA A 144 0.64 -21.33 1.30
C ALA A 144 1.74 -22.41 1.23
N TYR A 145 2.07 -23.06 2.36
CA TYR A 145 3.05 -24.15 2.32
C TYR A 145 2.60 -25.37 1.49
N TRP A 146 1.31 -25.71 1.54
CA TRP A 146 0.76 -26.75 0.69
C TRP A 146 0.91 -26.38 -0.80
N MET A 147 0.58 -25.15 -1.16
CA MET A 147 0.69 -24.66 -2.54
C MET A 147 2.15 -24.57 -3.00
N SER A 148 3.09 -24.21 -2.13
CA SER A 148 4.53 -24.26 -2.44
C SER A 148 5.00 -25.68 -2.81
N ARG A 149 4.41 -26.71 -2.20
CA ARG A 149 4.78 -28.12 -2.44
C ARG A 149 4.06 -28.75 -3.64
N TYR A 150 2.79 -28.40 -3.84
CA TYR A 150 1.91 -29.09 -4.78
C TYR A 150 1.37 -28.21 -5.91
N GLY A 151 1.58 -26.90 -5.83
CA GLY A 151 1.05 -25.90 -6.76
C GLY A 151 1.45 -26.15 -8.21
N SER A 152 2.69 -26.62 -8.45
CA SER A 152 3.17 -26.86 -9.82
C SER A 152 2.36 -27.90 -10.57
N ARG A 153 1.64 -28.80 -9.88
CA ARG A 153 0.68 -29.74 -10.50
C ARG A 153 -0.43 -29.01 -11.28
N TYR A 154 -0.72 -27.77 -10.92
CA TYR A 154 -1.72 -26.90 -11.53
C TYR A 154 -1.10 -25.73 -12.29
N GLY A 155 0.23 -25.67 -12.39
CA GLY A 155 0.96 -24.53 -12.97
C GLY A 155 1.22 -23.37 -12.00
N LEU A 156 0.75 -23.48 -10.75
CA LEU A 156 0.91 -22.44 -9.72
C LEU A 156 2.30 -22.51 -9.10
N CYS A 157 3.04 -21.41 -9.18
CA CYS A 157 4.38 -21.30 -8.63
C CYS A 157 4.47 -20.10 -7.70
N GLN A 158 5.16 -20.29 -6.57
CA GLN A 158 5.49 -19.17 -5.70
C GLN A 158 6.52 -18.29 -6.43
N THR A 159 6.22 -17.01 -6.63
CA THR A 159 7.07 -16.11 -7.43
C THR A 159 8.25 -15.58 -6.63
N TYR A 160 7.99 -15.11 -5.40
CA TYR A 160 9.00 -14.41 -4.59
C TYR A 160 9.41 -15.19 -3.34
N THR A 161 10.72 -15.24 -3.06
CA THR A 161 11.26 -15.93 -1.89
C THR A 161 10.81 -15.31 -0.55
N ASN A 162 10.56 -14.00 -0.52
CA ASN A 162 10.10 -13.27 0.65
C ASN A 162 8.58 -13.29 0.86
N GLU A 163 7.81 -13.86 -0.09
CA GLU A 163 6.35 -13.84 -0.09
C GLU A 163 5.80 -15.25 -0.32
N ILE A 164 5.76 -16.05 0.76
CA ILE A 164 5.28 -17.44 0.68
C ILE A 164 3.82 -17.56 0.22
N TRP A 165 3.07 -16.46 0.27
CA TRP A 165 1.67 -16.37 -0.08
C TRP A 165 1.42 -16.03 -1.55
N HIS A 166 2.41 -15.49 -2.29
CA HIS A 166 2.23 -14.94 -3.64
C HIS A 166 2.45 -16.00 -4.73
N TYR A 167 1.44 -16.26 -5.56
CA TYR A 167 1.47 -17.27 -6.62
C TYR A 167 1.00 -16.75 -7.97
N GLU A 168 1.67 -17.23 -9.02
CA GLU A 168 1.35 -16.96 -10.42
C GLU A 168 1.33 -18.25 -11.25
N LEU A 169 0.76 -18.19 -12.46
CA LEU A 169 0.91 -19.26 -13.45
C LEU A 169 2.26 -19.14 -14.16
N ALA A 170 3.29 -19.76 -13.60
CA ALA A 170 4.66 -19.66 -14.12
C ALA A 170 5.15 -20.93 -14.83
N THR A 171 4.33 -21.96 -14.93
CA THR A 171 4.65 -23.22 -15.62
C THR A 171 3.38 -23.91 -16.10
N GLU A 172 3.52 -24.84 -17.04
CA GLU A 172 2.41 -25.71 -17.46
C GLU A 172 2.03 -26.67 -16.31
N PRO A 173 0.77 -27.13 -16.20
CA PRO A 173 0.37 -28.09 -15.17
C PRO A 173 1.27 -29.34 -15.14
N GLY A 174 1.89 -29.59 -13.98
CA GLY A 174 2.85 -30.68 -13.76
C GLY A 174 4.30 -30.35 -14.14
N GLY A 175 4.56 -29.13 -14.63
CA GLY A 175 5.88 -28.62 -14.96
C GLY A 175 6.73 -28.29 -13.74
N GLU A 176 7.99 -27.93 -14.01
CA GLU A 176 8.91 -27.40 -13.01
C GLU A 176 8.69 -25.89 -12.87
N CYS A 177 8.61 -25.40 -11.63
CA CYS A 177 8.54 -23.97 -11.37
C CYS A 177 9.90 -23.30 -11.66
N PRO A 178 9.92 -22.08 -12.22
CA PRO A 178 11.15 -21.33 -12.37
C PRO A 178 11.77 -21.02 -10.99
N PRO A 179 13.06 -20.68 -10.94
CA PRO A 179 13.68 -20.15 -9.72
C PRO A 179 12.91 -18.93 -9.21
N GLN A 180 12.67 -18.90 -7.91
CA GLN A 180 12.01 -17.77 -7.25
C GLN A 180 12.87 -16.52 -7.34
N LEU A 181 12.21 -15.38 -7.53
CA LEU A 181 12.82 -14.06 -7.47
C LEU A 181 13.03 -13.64 -6.00
N GLY A 182 14.00 -12.77 -5.76
CA GLY A 182 14.33 -12.30 -4.42
C GLY A 182 13.17 -11.55 -3.77
N ASP A 183 12.62 -10.60 -4.51
CA ASP A 183 11.47 -9.78 -4.12
C ASP A 183 10.84 -9.04 -5.34
N ALA A 184 9.78 -8.26 -5.10
CA ALA A 184 9.01 -7.55 -6.13
C ALA A 184 9.77 -6.44 -6.89
N THR A 185 11.07 -6.26 -6.65
CA THR A 185 11.93 -5.39 -7.48
C THR A 185 12.65 -6.14 -8.61
N GLU A 186 12.59 -7.46 -8.60
CA GLU A 186 13.11 -8.33 -9.64
C GLU A 186 11.92 -8.70 -10.57
N GLU A 187 12.07 -8.45 -11.87
CA GLU A 187 11.04 -8.65 -12.91
C GLU A 187 11.55 -9.59 -14.02
#